data_AF-D5U1L2-F1
#
_entry.id   AF-D5U1L2-F1
#
_cell.length_a   1.000
_cell.length_b   1.000
_cell.length_c   1.000
_cell.angle_alpha   90.00
_cell.angle_beta   90.00
_cell.angle_gamma   90.00
#
_symmetry.space_group_name_H-M   'P 1'
#
loop_
_entity.id
_entity.type
_entity.pdbx_description
1 polymer ?
#
loop_
_entity_poly.entity_id
_entity_poly.type
_entity_poly.pdbx_seq_one_letter_code
_entity_poly.pdbx_strand_id
1 'polypeptide(L)'
;MHWVMLLLLVTSSFLGLTCQSYFLQDTVQDYLGLIEDYAVRLKKLSSEGMNTSEAEKFIKNALLLLGKEDLTEEEVAWIQSNLTAADQEIRRLEGEFQSFMFWKTAGVAARVTLLLSIPVITYVFLPRLWAYVWFKTRRKWIVRKKGTD
;
A
#
# COMPACT_ATOMS: atom_id res chain seq x y z
N MET A 1 12.64 -28.66 -63.17
CA MET A 1 11.52 -28.42 -62.23
C MET A 1 11.88 -28.61 -60.75
N HIS A 2 13.04 -29.18 -60.38
CA HIS A 2 13.43 -29.35 -58.97
C HIS A 2 13.82 -28.07 -58.21
N TRP A 3 14.26 -27.01 -58.91
CA TRP A 3 14.71 -25.75 -58.28
C TRP A 3 13.58 -24.92 -57.65
N VAL A 4 12.34 -25.04 -58.15
CA VAL A 4 11.18 -24.32 -57.62
C VAL A 4 10.72 -24.90 -56.28
N MET A 5 10.88 -26.22 -56.08
CA MET A 5 10.58 -26.86 -54.79
C MET A 5 11.59 -26.50 -53.70
N LEU A 6 12.87 -26.32 -54.05
CA LEU A 6 13.89 -25.86 -53.11
C LEU A 6 13.65 -24.41 -52.66
N LEU A 7 13.21 -23.53 -53.57
CA LEU A 7 12.86 -22.15 -53.23
C LEU A 7 11.65 -22.06 -52.29
N LEU A 8 10.60 -22.88 -52.51
CA LEU A 8 9.43 -22.89 -51.64
C LEU A 8 9.74 -23.43 -50.22
N LEU A 9 10.61 -24.44 -50.11
CA LEU A 9 11.07 -24.97 -48.82
C LEU A 9 11.94 -23.98 -48.05
N VAL A 10 12.80 -23.21 -48.73
CA VAL A 10 13.61 -22.18 -48.06
C VAL A 10 12.75 -21.00 -47.60
N THR A 11 11.72 -20.61 -48.36
CA THR A 11 10.82 -19.52 -47.95
C THR A 11 9.90 -19.89 -46.78
N SER A 12 9.49 -21.15 -46.63
CA SER A 12 8.64 -21.56 -45.50
C SER A 12 9.39 -21.59 -44.17
N SER A 13 10.68 -21.95 -44.18
CA SER A 13 11.53 -21.91 -42.98
C SER A 13 11.84 -20.48 -42.52
N PHE A 14 11.96 -19.52 -43.44
CA PHE A 14 12.19 -18.11 -43.09
C PHE A 14 10.93 -17.42 -42.52
N LEU A 15 9.73 -17.77 -43.01
CA LEU A 15 8.49 -17.21 -42.50
C LEU A 15 8.20 -17.66 -41.04
N GLY A 16 8.53 -18.90 -40.68
CA GLY A 16 8.33 -19.42 -39.32
C GLY A 16 9.14 -18.67 -38.25
N LEU A 17 10.42 -18.37 -38.53
CA LEU A 17 11.30 -17.66 -37.58
C LEU A 17 10.87 -16.21 -37.36
N THR A 18 10.42 -15.52 -38.42
CA THR A 18 9.95 -14.13 -38.26
C THR A 18 8.68 -14.07 -37.41
N CYS A 19 7.73 -14.99 -37.58
CA CYS A 19 6.45 -14.95 -36.87
C CYS A 19 6.61 -15.13 -35.35
N GLN A 20 7.55 -15.96 -34.90
CA GLN A 20 7.81 -16.18 -33.47
C GLN A 20 8.43 -14.96 -32.79
N SER A 21 9.31 -14.23 -33.50
CA SER A 21 9.90 -12.99 -32.98
C SER A 21 8.88 -11.87 -32.78
N TYR A 22 7.90 -11.72 -33.70
CA TYR A 22 6.84 -10.71 -33.57
C TYR A 22 5.89 -11.00 -32.39
N PHE A 23 5.53 -12.26 -32.15
CA PHE A 23 4.64 -12.64 -31.05
C PHE A 23 5.26 -12.35 -29.67
N LEU A 24 6.56 -12.62 -29.48
CA LEU A 24 7.26 -12.30 -28.23
C LEU A 24 7.38 -10.79 -28.01
N GLN A 25 7.64 -10.01 -29.07
CA GLN A 25 7.72 -8.56 -28.99
C GLN A 25 6.41 -7.91 -28.52
N ASP A 26 5.26 -8.39 -29.04
CA ASP A 26 3.93 -7.88 -28.69
C ASP A 26 3.58 -8.22 -27.23
N THR A 27 3.92 -9.44 -26.80
CA THR A 27 3.70 -9.90 -25.42
C THR A 27 4.52 -9.09 -24.40
N VAL A 28 5.77 -8.76 -24.72
CA VAL A 28 6.63 -7.93 -23.86
C VAL A 28 6.09 -6.51 -23.73
N GLN A 29 5.58 -5.92 -24.83
CA GLN A 29 4.96 -4.59 -24.79
C GLN A 29 3.70 -4.57 -23.92
N ASP A 30 2.86 -5.61 -24.01
CA ASP A 30 1.66 -5.72 -23.18
C ASP A 30 2.00 -5.80 -21.67
N TYR A 31 3.03 -6.57 -21.30
CA TYR A 31 3.51 -6.63 -19.92
C TYR A 31 4.08 -5.29 -19.42
N LEU A 32 4.77 -4.54 -20.27
CA LEU A 32 5.28 -3.22 -19.90
C LEU A 32 4.14 -2.23 -19.63
N GLY A 33 3.07 -2.27 -20.45
CA GLY A 33 1.87 -1.47 -20.21
C GLY A 33 1.19 -1.79 -18.87
N LEU A 34 1.08 -3.08 -18.52
CA LEU A 34 0.56 -3.51 -17.22
C LEU A 34 1.42 -3.03 -16.05
N ILE A 35 2.74 -3.10 -16.19
CA ILE A 35 3.68 -2.65 -15.16
C ILE A 35 3.57 -1.14 -14.94
N GLU A 36 3.40 -0.36 -16.02
CA GLU A 36 3.19 1.09 -15.92
C GLU A 36 1.92 1.42 -15.13
N ASP A 37 0.79 0.75 -15.43
CA ASP A 37 -0.46 0.92 -14.67
C ASP A 37 -0.27 0.58 -13.18
N TYR A 38 0.39 -0.54 -12.89
CA TYR A 38 0.70 -0.93 -11.51
C TYR A 38 1.59 0.07 -10.80
N ALA A 39 2.57 0.66 -11.49
CA ALA A 39 3.44 1.69 -10.93
C ALA A 39 2.66 2.96 -10.57
N VAL A 40 1.70 3.38 -11.40
CA VAL A 40 0.81 4.52 -11.11
C VAL A 40 -0.04 4.25 -9.87
N ARG A 41 -0.65 3.05 -9.78
CA ARG A 41 -1.48 2.63 -8.63
C ARG A 41 -0.65 2.56 -7.34
N LEU A 42 0.54 1.96 -7.39
CA LEU A 42 1.45 1.88 -6.25
C LEU A 42 1.94 3.25 -5.79
N LYS A 43 2.28 4.15 -6.72
CA LYS A 43 2.68 5.51 -6.37
C LYS A 43 1.60 6.23 -5.56
N LYS A 44 0.33 6.06 -5.94
CA LYS A 44 -0.81 6.61 -5.19
C LYS A 44 -0.88 6.03 -3.78
N LEU A 45 -0.83 4.71 -3.62
CA LEU A 45 -0.88 4.04 -2.32
C LEU A 45 0.31 4.41 -1.41
N SER A 46 1.50 4.44 -1.98
CA SER A 46 2.75 4.82 -1.30
C SER A 46 2.72 6.29 -0.85
N SER A 47 2.22 7.20 -1.70
CA SER A 47 2.07 8.62 -1.34
C SER A 47 1.14 8.86 -0.14
N GLU A 48 0.22 7.95 0.11
CA GLU A 48 -0.70 8.00 1.25
C GLU A 48 -0.14 7.36 2.53
N GLY A 49 1.03 6.73 2.42
CA GLY A 49 1.77 6.12 3.53
C GLY A 49 1.47 4.64 3.74
N MET A 50 0.88 3.94 2.76
CA MET A 50 0.70 2.49 2.83
C MET A 50 2.00 1.76 2.53
N ASN A 51 2.19 0.59 3.15
CA ASN A 51 3.35 -0.25 2.89
C ASN A 51 3.18 -1.00 1.55
N THR A 52 3.92 -0.58 0.53
CA THR A 52 3.90 -1.16 -0.83
C THR A 52 5.07 -2.09 -1.13
N SER A 53 5.94 -2.36 -0.14
CA SER A 53 7.22 -3.04 -0.34
C SER A 53 7.08 -4.42 -0.99
N GLU A 54 6.00 -5.14 -0.69
CA GLU A 54 5.75 -6.49 -1.20
C GLU A 54 5.34 -6.48 -2.68
N ALA A 55 4.40 -5.59 -3.06
CA ALA A 55 4.03 -5.40 -4.46
C ALA A 55 5.20 -4.90 -5.32
N GLU A 56 6.01 -3.98 -4.80
CA GLU A 56 7.21 -3.49 -5.50
C GLU A 56 8.23 -4.61 -5.74
N LYS A 57 8.36 -5.56 -4.81
CA LYS A 57 9.24 -6.72 -4.97
C LYS A 57 8.79 -7.61 -6.12
N PHE A 58 7.49 -7.89 -6.24
CA PHE A 58 6.97 -8.70 -7.35
C PHE A 58 7.17 -8.03 -8.70
N ILE A 59 6.91 -6.73 -8.81
CA ILE A 59 7.13 -5.97 -10.05
C ILE A 59 8.62 -5.92 -10.40
N LYS A 60 9.50 -5.68 -9.43
CA LYS A 60 10.95 -5.69 -9.64
C LYS A 60 11.44 -7.04 -10.16
N ASN A 61 10.92 -8.14 -9.60
CA ASN A 61 11.25 -9.49 -10.07
C ASN A 61 10.80 -9.73 -11.52
N ALA A 62 9.60 -9.28 -11.87
CA ALA A 62 9.09 -9.38 -13.25
C ALA A 62 9.95 -8.56 -14.23
N LEU A 63 10.32 -7.32 -13.87
CA LEU A 63 11.18 -6.46 -14.67
C LEU A 63 12.58 -7.04 -14.89
N LEU A 64 13.16 -7.68 -13.85
CA LEU A 64 14.45 -8.33 -13.97
C LEU A 64 14.46 -9.48 -14.98
N LEU A 65 13.34 -10.21 -15.10
CA LEU A 65 13.22 -11.26 -16.12
C LEU A 65 12.93 -10.69 -17.50
N LEU A 66 12.08 -9.66 -17.61
CA LEU A 66 11.79 -8.99 -18.89
C LEU A 66 13.04 -8.34 -19.51
N GLY A 67 14.03 -7.95 -18.70
CA GLY A 67 15.29 -7.39 -19.17
C GLY A 67 16.30 -8.41 -19.73
N LYS A 68 15.99 -9.71 -19.71
CA LYS A 68 16.83 -10.75 -20.31
C LYS A 68 16.53 -10.86 -21.82
N GLU A 69 17.58 -11.04 -22.62
CA GLU A 69 17.50 -11.08 -24.09
C GLU A 69 16.91 -12.40 -24.61
N ASP A 70 17.15 -13.52 -23.91
CA ASP A 70 16.57 -14.83 -24.20
C ASP A 70 15.59 -15.25 -23.10
N LEU A 71 14.29 -15.20 -23.41
CA LEU A 71 13.22 -15.62 -22.51
C LEU A 71 12.82 -17.07 -22.81
N THR A 72 12.94 -17.93 -21.80
CA THR A 72 12.41 -19.30 -21.87
C THR A 72 10.89 -19.28 -21.59
N GLU A 73 10.11 -20.21 -22.15
CA GLU A 73 8.66 -20.32 -21.89
C GLU A 73 8.34 -20.41 -20.37
N GLU A 74 9.22 -21.07 -19.59
CA GLU A 74 9.12 -21.13 -18.13
C GLU A 74 9.27 -19.76 -17.45
N GLU A 75 10.13 -18.90 -17.99
CA GLU A 75 10.36 -17.55 -17.45
C GLU A 75 9.19 -16.62 -17.78
N VAL A 76 8.55 -16.79 -18.94
CA VAL A 76 7.32 -16.07 -19.29
C VAL A 76 6.17 -16.42 -18.35
N ALA A 77 6.00 -17.71 -18.03
CA ALA A 77 5.03 -18.15 -17.04
C ALA A 77 5.33 -17.58 -15.63
N TRP A 78 6.61 -17.47 -15.27
CA TRP A 78 7.03 -16.87 -14.00
C TRP A 78 6.78 -15.36 -13.95
N ILE A 79 6.99 -14.63 -15.05
CA ILE A 79 6.64 -13.21 -15.18
C ILE A 79 5.14 -13.03 -14.95
N GLN A 80 4.31 -13.82 -15.64
CA GLN A 80 2.86 -13.74 -15.51
C GLN A 80 2.40 -14.04 -14.08
N SER A 81 3.01 -15.02 -13.42
CA SER A 81 2.72 -15.34 -12.01
C SER A 81 3.08 -14.18 -11.07
N ASN A 82 4.24 -13.54 -11.24
CA ASN A 82 4.62 -12.39 -10.43
C ASN A 82 3.74 -11.17 -10.66
N LEU A 83 3.35 -10.88 -11.91
CA LEU A 83 2.42 -9.80 -12.21
C LEU A 83 1.03 -10.06 -11.62
N THR A 84 0.58 -11.32 -11.63
CA THR A 84 -0.67 -11.71 -10.98
C THR A 84 -0.59 -11.52 -9.47
N ALA A 85 0.52 -11.92 -8.83
CA ALA A 85 0.74 -11.71 -7.41
C ALA A 85 0.81 -10.21 -7.06
N ALA A 86 1.45 -9.40 -7.91
CA ALA A 86 1.47 -7.95 -7.77
C ALA A 86 0.06 -7.34 -7.84
N ASP A 87 -0.77 -7.73 -8.81
CA ASP A 87 -2.14 -7.22 -8.91
C ASP A 87 -3.01 -7.63 -7.72
N GLN A 88 -2.86 -8.87 -7.24
CA GLN A 88 -3.57 -9.33 -6.03
C GLN A 88 -3.20 -8.49 -4.81
N GLU A 89 -1.91 -8.21 -4.63
CA GLU A 89 -1.43 -7.41 -3.51
C GLU A 89 -1.88 -5.94 -3.65
N ILE A 90 -1.83 -5.37 -4.85
CA ILE A 90 -2.34 -4.01 -5.10
C ILE A 90 -3.84 -3.94 -4.80
N ARG A 91 -4.64 -4.93 -5.23
CA ARG A 91 -6.08 -4.99 -4.92
C ARG A 91 -6.35 -5.14 -3.43
N ARG A 92 -5.53 -5.93 -2.72
CA ARG A 92 -5.61 -6.06 -1.26
C ARG A 92 -5.37 -4.70 -0.59
N LEU A 93 -4.31 -4.01 -0.99
CA LEU A 93 -3.98 -2.68 -0.47
C LEU A 93 -5.05 -1.64 -0.83
N GLU A 94 -5.62 -1.68 -2.03
CA GLU A 94 -6.74 -0.81 -2.42
C GLU A 94 -8.02 -1.10 -1.61
N GLY A 95 -8.28 -2.36 -1.28
CA GLY A 95 -9.37 -2.75 -0.38
C GLY A 95 -9.16 -2.24 1.04
N GLU A 96 -7.92 -2.27 1.53
CA GLU A 96 -7.54 -1.76 2.85
C GLU A 96 -7.43 -0.23 2.89
N PHE A 97 -7.27 0.44 1.74
CA PHE A 97 -7.08 1.87 1.62
C PHE A 97 -8.17 2.68 2.32
N GLN A 98 -9.44 2.30 2.14
CA GLN A 98 -10.56 3.02 2.75
C GLN A 98 -10.52 2.94 4.28
N SER A 99 -10.24 1.75 4.83
CA SER A 99 -10.11 1.54 6.27
C SER A 99 -8.90 2.31 6.83
N PHE A 100 -7.76 2.24 6.13
CA PHE A 100 -6.56 2.98 6.51
C PHE A 100 -6.80 4.50 6.56
N MET A 101 -7.45 5.06 5.54
CA MET A 101 -7.79 6.49 5.50
C MET A 101 -8.79 6.88 6.58
N PHE A 102 -9.76 6.02 6.88
CA PHE A 102 -10.69 6.24 7.97
C PHE A 102 -9.96 6.34 9.31
N TRP A 103 -9.08 5.38 9.63
CA TRP A 103 -8.33 5.38 10.89
C TRP A 103 -7.34 6.54 10.99
N LYS A 104 -6.68 6.90 9.88
CA LYS A 104 -5.80 8.08 9.79
C LYS A 104 -6.58 9.35 10.13
N THR A 105 -7.75 9.54 9.51
CA THR A 105 -8.61 10.71 9.73
C THR A 105 -9.20 10.73 11.13
N ALA A 106 -9.68 9.58 11.63
CA ALA A 106 -10.19 9.43 12.98
C ALA A 106 -9.13 9.76 14.03
N GLY A 107 -7.88 9.34 13.82
CA GLY A 107 -6.76 9.69 14.70
C GLY A 107 -6.50 11.19 14.76
N VAL A 108 -6.54 11.88 13.61
CA VAL A 108 -6.42 13.34 13.54
C VAL A 108 -7.59 14.03 14.25
N ALA A 109 -8.82 13.61 13.96
CA ALA A 109 -10.02 14.15 14.58
C ALA A 109 -10.02 13.96 16.11
N ALA A 110 -9.57 12.80 16.60
CA ALA A 110 -9.44 12.52 18.03
C ALA A 110 -8.44 13.48 18.71
N ARG A 111 -7.28 13.74 18.08
CA ARG A 111 -6.29 14.70 18.61
C ARG A 111 -6.86 16.12 18.68
N VAL A 112 -7.51 16.57 17.62
CA VAL A 112 -8.13 17.90 17.57
C VAL A 112 -9.23 18.03 18.62
N THR A 113 -10.07 17.01 18.75
CA THR A 113 -11.15 16.96 19.75
C THR A 113 -10.60 17.01 21.16
N LEU A 114 -9.51 16.27 21.44
CA LEU A 114 -8.86 16.27 22.73
C LEU A 114 -8.31 17.66 23.08
N LEU A 115 -7.63 18.33 22.14
CA LEU A 115 -7.14 19.69 22.35
C LEU A 115 -8.27 20.69 22.61
N LEU A 116 -9.37 20.59 21.86
CA LEU A 116 -10.56 21.42 22.06
C LEU A 116 -11.27 21.13 23.39
N SER A 117 -11.12 19.93 23.93
CA SER A 117 -11.70 19.58 25.24
C SER A 117 -10.92 20.17 26.41
N ILE A 118 -9.65 20.57 26.25
CA ILE A 118 -8.80 21.09 27.34
C ILE A 118 -9.44 22.29 28.05
N PRO A 119 -9.90 23.35 27.35
CA PRO A 119 -10.55 24.49 28.01
C PRO A 119 -11.81 24.06 28.76
N VAL A 120 -12.65 23.23 28.15
CA VAL A 120 -13.91 22.78 28.75
C VAL A 120 -13.65 21.97 30.03
N ILE A 121 -12.73 21.01 29.98
CA ILE A 121 -12.34 20.21 31.14
C ILE A 121 -11.75 21.11 32.22
N THR A 122 -10.86 22.03 31.85
CA THR A 122 -10.22 22.93 32.83
C THR A 122 -11.23 23.85 33.50
N TYR A 123 -12.14 24.49 32.75
CA TYR A 123 -13.09 25.43 33.35
C TYR A 123 -14.24 24.76 34.10
N VAL A 124 -14.64 23.54 33.71
CA VAL A 124 -15.78 22.85 34.34
C VAL A 124 -15.34 21.91 35.47
N PHE A 125 -14.29 21.12 35.26
CA PHE A 125 -13.87 20.11 36.24
C PHE A 125 -12.91 20.66 37.29
N LEU A 126 -12.00 21.57 36.92
CA LEU A 126 -11.00 22.08 37.86
C LEU A 126 -11.63 22.80 39.07
N PRO A 127 -12.65 23.67 38.94
CA PRO A 127 -13.28 24.32 40.10
C PRO A 127 -13.95 23.31 41.04
N ARG A 128 -14.58 22.27 40.49
CA ARG A 128 -15.25 21.22 41.28
C ARG A 128 -14.24 20.33 42.00
N LEU A 129 -13.17 19.92 41.32
CA LEU A 129 -12.07 19.17 41.92
C LEU A 129 -11.38 19.97 43.02
N TRP A 130 -11.10 21.25 42.76
CA TRP A 130 -10.51 22.15 43.75
C TRP A 130 -11.40 22.30 44.98
N ALA A 131 -12.70 22.56 44.79
CA ALA A 131 -13.66 22.65 45.90
C ALA A 131 -13.71 21.34 46.70
N TYR A 132 -13.77 20.19 46.03
CA TYR A 132 -13.77 18.88 46.70
C TYR A 132 -12.51 18.66 47.54
N VAL A 133 -11.33 18.91 46.96
CA VAL A 133 -10.04 18.79 47.66
C VAL A 133 -9.97 19.77 48.84
N TRP A 134 -10.44 21.00 48.66
CA TRP A 134 -10.51 22.01 49.70
C TRP A 134 -11.38 21.55 50.88
N PHE A 135 -12.62 21.11 50.62
CA PHE A 135 -13.51 20.61 51.69
C PHE A 135 -12.94 19.39 52.41
N LYS A 136 -12.35 18.44 51.67
CA LYS A 136 -11.74 17.25 52.25
C LYS A 136 -10.55 17.60 53.15
N THR A 137 -9.73 18.56 52.73
CA THR A 137 -8.57 19.02 53.51
C THR A 137 -9.01 19.79 54.75
N ARG A 138 -9.97 20.71 54.62
CA ARG A 138 -10.43 21.58 55.73
C ARG A 138 -11.13 20.81 56.85
N ARG A 139 -11.78 19.67 56.57
CA ARG A 139 -12.36 18.79 57.61
C ARG A 139 -11.32 18.27 58.61
N LYS A 140 -10.04 18.15 58.23
CA LYS A 140 -8.97 17.68 59.14
C LYS A 140 -8.42 18.79 60.04
N TRP A 141 -8.79 20.04 59.81
CA TRP A 141 -8.28 21.22 60.53
C TRP A 141 -9.27 21.75 61.58
N ILE A 142 -10.32 20.99 61.93
CA ILE A 142 -11.20 21.36 63.04
C ILE A 142 -10.42 21.16 64.34
N VAL A 143 -9.84 22.24 64.85
CA VAL A 143 -9.19 22.30 66.15
C VAL A 143 -10.24 21.93 67.20
N ARG A 144 -10.04 20.81 67.89
CA ARG A 144 -10.78 20.50 69.12
C ARG A 144 -10.59 21.70 70.05
N LYS A 145 -11.67 22.40 70.41
CA LYS A 145 -11.61 23.35 71.51
C LYS A 145 -11.13 22.55 72.73
N LYS A 146 -9.97 22.93 73.27
CA LYS A 146 -9.48 22.43 74.54
C LYS A 146 -10.50 22.92 75.56
N GLY A 147 -11.29 22.01 76.11
CA GLY A 147 -12.16 22.32 77.23
C GLY A 147 -11.25 22.79 78.37
N THR A 148 -11.42 24.05 78.76
CA THR A 148 -11.18 24.45 80.15
C THR A 148 -12.41 23.98 80.92
N ASP A 149 -12.11 23.35 82.05
CA ASP A 149 -12.97 22.89 83.15
C ASP A 149 -13.34 21.39 83.13
#